data_AF-A0A943JT30-F1
#
_entry.id   AF-A0A943JT30-F1
#
_cell.length_a   1.000
_cell.length_b   1.000
_cell.length_c   1.000
_cell.angle_alpha   90.00
_cell.angle_beta   90.00
_cell.angle_gamma   90.00
#
_symmetry.space_group_name_H-M   'P 1'
#
loop_
_entity.id
_entity.type
_entity.pdbx_description
1 polymer ?
#
loop_
_entity_poly.entity_id
_entity_poly.type
_entity_poly.pdbx_seq_one_letter_code
_entity_poly.pdbx_strand_id
1 'polypeptide(L)'
;MNNANFSMKMPNRVVLDSNILPQAKGMKSTFNLSEGLKTCIDFDKLYPIYWEELSPGDHFEVDVASVCRLMPTVAPVMDNVKLKFFAFWVPNRLLWKHFLNFMGEKTWQDDHNDYLVPQINMKVAENTVGGLADYLGCPPTGDKCDYTVSALPFRAYNKIWNDWYRASEIQEPLKEFTGDNLTSDKAEDKDTLKTYNILKKGKPLDYFTSCLPYPQSGEAVQIPLTGNANILYDGSSTYGVVKNKEGKDVTMVGSTSNSGRVIFLEEQQKASLYADMSSVTGVTIEALRKASALQVLLERDARAGERYPELVKMHFNVTCPDFLLGRSQFLGSCTSDIVINPVVQNSATNEVSPQGNLTGIGVGQQNNQLCEVSAVEHGIFMILACASADVTYQQGVARKFNKSSRWDYMNPAFWNLGDQAVYNKEIFLSPDKATNEAVFGYQERYRELREGVNKITGKMRSGVTDTLDVWHLAEKFENLPKLNSTFIESNTPVERVLSAPNEPDIIMDIWFDIKATRPLPVTADPSLLAGRI
;
A
#
# COMPACT_ATOMS: atom_id res chain seq x y z
N MET A 1 -4.44 -20.14 24.47
CA MET A 1 -4.38 -21.09 23.35
C MET A 1 -2.94 -21.10 22.87
N ASN A 2 -2.25 -22.24 22.97
CA ASN A 2 -0.85 -22.36 22.57
C ASN A 2 -0.77 -22.26 21.04
N ASN A 3 -0.17 -21.19 20.53
CA ASN A 3 0.18 -21.09 19.11
C ASN A 3 1.20 -22.19 18.80
N ALA A 4 0.76 -23.25 18.15
CA ALA A 4 1.67 -24.23 17.59
C ALA A 4 2.48 -23.53 16.49
N ASN A 5 3.76 -23.24 16.76
CA ASN A 5 4.69 -22.75 15.76
C ASN A 5 4.90 -23.86 14.71
N PHE A 6 4.13 -23.81 13.64
CA PHE A 6 4.29 -24.66 12.47
C PHE A 6 5.58 -24.23 11.76
N SER A 7 6.70 -24.84 12.14
CA SER A 7 7.93 -24.80 11.34
C SER A 7 7.82 -25.89 10.29
N MET A 8 7.70 -25.49 9.03
CA MET A 8 7.77 -26.42 7.91
C MET A 8 9.22 -26.93 7.82
N LYS A 9 9.51 -28.04 8.49
CA LYS A 9 10.80 -28.72 8.34
C LYS A 9 10.86 -29.31 6.95
N MET A 10 11.68 -28.72 6.08
CA MET A 10 12.04 -29.38 4.84
C MET A 10 12.67 -30.73 5.21
N PRO A 11 12.27 -31.84 4.59
CA PRO A 11 12.92 -33.12 4.82
C PRO A 11 14.40 -32.95 4.46
N ASN A 12 15.28 -33.14 5.43
CA ASN A 12 16.74 -32.93 5.33
C ASN A 12 17.42 -33.79 4.24
N ARG A 13 16.67 -34.63 3.52
CA ARG A 13 17.16 -35.66 2.62
C ARG A 13 16.11 -36.06 1.58
N VAL A 14 15.72 -35.12 0.71
CA VAL A 14 15.24 -35.46 -0.63
C VAL A 14 16.30 -34.99 -1.61
N VAL A 15 17.50 -35.54 -1.46
CA VAL A 15 18.51 -35.47 -2.52
C VAL A 15 18.12 -36.59 -3.48
N LEU A 16 17.78 -36.22 -4.71
CA LEU A 16 17.66 -37.15 -5.82
C LEU A 16 18.96 -37.96 -5.87
N ASP A 17 18.89 -39.29 -5.78
CA ASP A 17 20.02 -40.21 -6.01
C ASP A 17 20.43 -40.20 -7.50
N SER A 18 20.68 -39.01 -8.06
CA SER A 18 21.21 -38.82 -9.39
C SER A 18 22.72 -38.58 -9.25
N ASN A 19 23.49 -39.65 -9.47
CA ASN A 19 24.95 -39.68 -9.69
C ASN A 19 25.79 -38.84 -8.71
N ILE A 20 26.44 -39.52 -7.75
CA ILE A 20 27.57 -39.05 -6.89
C ILE A 20 27.94 -37.58 -7.16
N LEU A 21 27.18 -36.65 -6.59
CA LEU A 21 27.46 -35.24 -6.76
C LEU A 21 28.61 -34.89 -5.81
N PRO A 22 29.74 -34.37 -6.32
CA PRO A 22 30.74 -33.79 -5.44
C PRO A 22 30.08 -32.66 -4.63
N GLN A 23 29.96 -32.85 -3.31
CA GLN A 23 29.48 -31.78 -2.44
C GLN A 23 30.51 -30.66 -2.43
N ALA A 24 30.05 -29.42 -2.67
CA ALA A 24 30.87 -28.23 -2.48
C ALA A 24 31.28 -28.14 -1.00
N LYS A 25 32.51 -28.58 -0.68
CA LYS A 25 33.14 -28.35 0.62
C LYS A 25 33.71 -26.94 0.66
N GLY A 26 32.82 -25.94 0.67
CA GLY A 26 33.21 -24.54 0.82
C GLY A 26 33.55 -24.21 2.27
N MET A 27 34.74 -23.66 2.52
CA MET A 27 35.02 -22.96 3.77
C MET A 27 34.18 -21.68 3.81
N LYS A 28 33.55 -21.38 4.95
CA LYS A 28 32.89 -20.08 5.18
C LYS A 28 33.86 -19.13 5.84
N SER A 29 33.96 -17.91 5.34
CA SER A 29 34.78 -16.85 5.90
C SER A 29 33.92 -15.62 6.19
N THR A 30 34.31 -14.82 7.18
CA THR A 30 33.60 -13.59 7.55
C THR A 30 34.38 -12.38 7.05
N PHE A 31 33.69 -11.52 6.32
CA PHE A 31 34.21 -10.28 5.76
C PHE A 31 33.53 -9.08 6.42
N ASN A 32 34.28 -7.99 6.54
CA ASN A 32 33.72 -6.71 6.93
C ASN A 32 33.34 -5.93 5.66
N LEU A 33 32.04 -5.77 5.42
CA LEU A 33 31.47 -5.00 4.29
C LEU A 33 30.92 -3.65 4.78
N SER A 34 31.41 -3.15 5.91
CA SER A 34 30.93 -1.88 6.46
C SER A 34 31.29 -0.72 5.54
N GLU A 35 30.32 0.16 5.30
CA GLU A 35 30.49 1.34 4.46
C GLU A 35 29.66 2.53 4.96
N GLY A 36 30.03 3.72 4.50
CA GLY A 36 29.36 4.96 4.85
C GLY A 36 28.65 5.59 3.65
N LEU A 37 27.43 6.08 3.86
CA LEU A 37 26.65 6.82 2.89
C LEU A 37 26.37 8.23 3.41
N LYS A 38 26.61 9.23 2.56
CA LYS A 38 26.18 10.62 2.77
C LYS A 38 25.15 10.95 1.71
N THR A 39 23.95 11.32 2.15
CA THR A 39 22.86 11.57 1.21
C THR A 39 21.87 12.60 1.77
N CYS A 40 20.97 13.04 0.91
CA CYS A 40 19.87 13.91 1.23
C CYS A 40 18.56 13.23 0.83
N ILE A 41 17.52 13.36 1.65
CA ILE A 41 16.20 12.77 1.39
C ILE A 41 15.10 13.76 1.70
N ASP A 42 13.98 13.62 1.00
CA ASP A 42 12.74 14.36 1.28
C ASP A 42 11.80 13.51 2.13
N PHE A 43 10.77 14.15 2.69
CA PHE A 43 9.72 13.43 3.42
C PHE A 43 8.87 12.55 2.50
N ASP A 44 8.31 11.50 3.11
CA ASP A 44 7.31 10.58 2.56
C ASP A 44 7.73 9.71 1.38
N LYS A 45 8.90 9.94 0.80
CA LYS A 45 9.51 9.13 -0.25
C LYS A 45 10.31 7.96 0.33
N LEU A 46 10.35 6.85 -0.40
CA LEU A 46 11.11 5.65 -0.07
C LEU A 46 12.44 5.66 -0.83
N TYR A 47 13.54 5.94 -0.13
CA TYR A 47 14.86 5.99 -0.75
C TYR A 47 15.63 4.69 -0.54
N PRO A 48 16.17 4.04 -1.58
CA PRO A 48 17.14 2.97 -1.39
C PRO A 48 18.46 3.57 -0.88
N ILE A 49 18.91 3.14 0.29
CA ILE A 49 20.14 3.65 0.93
C ILE A 49 21.27 2.62 0.93
N TYR A 50 20.95 1.35 0.74
CA TYR A 50 21.93 0.29 0.61
C TYR A 50 21.31 -0.85 -0.18
N TRP A 51 22.10 -1.48 -1.04
CA TRP A 51 21.70 -2.72 -1.67
C TRP A 51 22.94 -3.55 -2.00
N GLU A 52 22.79 -4.88 -1.97
CA GLU A 52 23.86 -5.83 -2.27
C GLU A 52 23.24 -7.12 -2.82
N GLU A 53 23.96 -7.81 -3.70
CA GLU A 53 23.57 -9.14 -4.16
C GLU A 53 24.01 -10.20 -3.14
N LEU A 54 23.04 -10.95 -2.61
CA LEU A 54 23.29 -12.09 -1.74
C LEU A 54 23.39 -13.37 -2.56
N SER A 55 24.42 -14.15 -2.26
CA SER A 55 24.61 -15.49 -2.83
C SER A 55 24.06 -16.58 -1.90
N PRO A 56 23.68 -17.76 -2.42
CA PRO A 56 23.24 -18.87 -1.58
C PRO A 56 24.29 -19.25 -0.54
N GLY A 57 23.90 -19.27 0.73
CA GLY A 57 24.78 -19.59 1.86
C GLY A 57 25.45 -18.39 2.52
N ASP A 58 25.26 -17.17 1.98
CA ASP A 58 25.64 -15.91 2.62
C ASP A 58 24.79 -15.67 3.87
N HIS A 59 25.44 -15.15 4.90
CA HIS A 59 24.80 -14.70 6.13
C HIS A 59 25.26 -13.29 6.46
N PHE A 60 24.32 -12.35 6.56
CA PHE A 60 24.57 -10.93 6.80
C PHE A 60 23.95 -10.53 8.13
N GLU A 61 24.77 -9.95 9.00
CA GLU A 61 24.34 -9.23 10.20
C GLU A 61 24.55 -7.74 9.94
N VAL A 62 23.48 -6.95 10.01
CA VAL A 62 23.48 -5.54 9.61
C VAL A 62 23.00 -4.65 10.75
N ASP A 63 23.88 -3.76 11.21
CA ASP A 63 23.56 -2.67 12.12
C ASP A 63 23.59 -1.33 11.37
N VAL A 64 22.66 -0.44 11.69
CA VAL A 64 22.59 0.90 11.09
C VAL A 64 22.83 1.95 12.16
N ALA A 65 23.92 2.68 12.00
CA ALA A 65 24.20 3.91 12.73
C ALA A 65 23.92 5.11 11.82
N SER A 66 23.04 6.01 12.23
CA SER A 66 22.67 7.18 11.41
C SER A 66 22.63 8.45 12.23
N VAL A 67 23.05 9.54 11.60
CA VAL A 67 22.86 10.91 12.07
C VAL A 67 22.13 11.66 10.97
N CYS A 68 20.95 12.18 11.28
CA CYS A 68 20.17 12.99 10.35
C CYS A 68 19.93 14.38 10.93
N ARG A 69 19.85 15.37 10.03
CA ARG A 69 19.56 16.76 10.35
C ARG A 69 18.45 17.24 9.44
N LEU A 70 17.39 17.77 10.05
CA LEU A 70 16.37 18.50 9.33
C LEU A 70 16.93 19.86 8.93
N MET A 71 16.60 20.34 7.73
CA MET A 71 16.88 21.72 7.35
C MET A 71 16.29 22.71 8.36
N PRO A 72 16.90 23.90 8.53
CA PRO A 72 16.45 24.87 9.52
C PRO A 72 14.98 25.23 9.32
N THR A 73 14.24 25.21 10.42
CA THR A 73 12.80 25.49 10.45
C THR A 73 12.54 26.91 10.93
N VAL A 74 11.54 27.59 10.35
CA VAL A 74 11.17 28.97 10.71
C VAL A 74 10.81 29.09 12.19
N ALA A 75 10.18 28.06 12.76
CA ALA A 75 9.86 27.91 14.17
C ALA A 75 10.09 26.45 14.61
N PRO A 76 10.34 26.19 15.91
CA PRO A 76 10.48 24.83 16.40
C PRO A 76 9.13 24.09 16.32
N VAL A 77 9.04 23.13 15.41
CA VAL A 77 7.84 22.31 15.19
C VAL A 77 7.51 21.47 16.41
N MET A 78 6.22 21.35 16.70
CA MET A 78 5.72 20.60 17.86
C MET A 78 5.36 19.14 17.55
N ASP A 79 5.23 18.76 16.27
CA ASP A 79 4.86 17.42 15.85
C ASP A 79 6.06 16.45 15.84
N ASN A 80 5.76 15.17 16.04
CA ASN A 80 6.78 14.12 16.01
C ASN A 80 7.17 13.78 14.58
N VAL A 81 8.47 13.83 14.30
CA VAL A 81 9.07 13.42 13.03
C VAL A 81 9.86 12.13 13.24
N LYS A 82 9.65 11.14 12.37
CA LYS A 82 10.25 9.80 12.48
C LYS A 82 10.96 9.44 11.19
N LEU A 83 12.20 8.98 11.31
CA LEU A 83 12.97 8.35 10.23
C LEU A 83 12.95 6.83 10.44
N LYS A 84 12.53 6.07 9.43
CA LYS A 84 12.45 4.62 9.47
C LYS A 84 13.33 3.99 8.42
N PHE A 85 14.02 2.91 8.79
CA PHE A 85 14.77 2.04 7.89
C PHE A 85 14.07 0.69 7.80
N PHE A 86 14.03 0.11 6.60
CA PHE A 86 13.37 -1.16 6.32
C PHE A 86 14.32 -2.05 5.50
N ALA A 87 14.51 -3.29 5.92
CA ALA A 87 15.33 -4.27 5.21
C ALA A 87 14.47 -5.31 4.51
N PHE A 88 14.77 -5.55 3.24
CA PHE A 88 14.09 -6.53 2.40
C PHE A 88 15.10 -7.43 1.69
N TRP A 89 14.66 -8.64 1.38
CA TRP A 89 15.38 -9.54 0.48
C TRP A 89 14.45 -10.02 -0.64
N VAL A 90 14.92 -9.93 -1.88
CA VAL A 90 14.16 -10.23 -3.08
C VAL A 90 14.92 -11.24 -3.95
N PRO A 91 14.45 -12.49 -4.04
CA PRO A 91 15.06 -13.49 -4.92
C PRO A 91 15.05 -13.09 -6.40
N ASN A 92 16.16 -13.35 -7.10
CA ASN A 92 16.28 -13.01 -8.53
C ASN A 92 15.28 -13.78 -9.41
N ARG A 93 14.87 -14.98 -8.97
CA ARG A 93 13.76 -15.76 -9.54
C ARG A 93 12.47 -14.96 -9.72
N LEU A 94 12.19 -14.02 -8.83
CA LEU A 94 10.98 -13.19 -8.87
C LEU A 94 11.14 -11.96 -9.77
N LEU A 95 12.38 -11.54 -10.01
CA LEU A 95 12.71 -10.33 -10.77
C LEU A 95 12.91 -10.61 -12.26
N TRP A 96 13.26 -11.86 -12.59
CA TRP A 96 13.56 -12.25 -13.95
C TRP A 96 13.11 -13.68 -14.23
N LYS A 97 12.24 -13.82 -15.24
CA LYS A 97 11.61 -15.09 -15.61
C LYS A 97 12.63 -16.15 -16.01
N HIS A 98 13.69 -15.76 -16.73
CA HIS A 98 14.71 -16.68 -17.24
C HIS A 98 15.89 -16.88 -16.28
N PHE A 99 15.81 -16.39 -15.03
CA PHE A 99 16.88 -16.55 -14.05
C PHE A 99 17.24 -18.01 -13.78
N LEU A 100 16.24 -18.90 -13.72
CA LEU A 100 16.48 -20.34 -13.52
C LEU A 100 17.18 -20.97 -14.75
N ASN A 101 16.76 -20.60 -15.97
CA ASN A 101 17.41 -21.06 -17.19
C ASN A 101 18.85 -20.55 -17.32
N PHE A 102 19.09 -19.30 -16.90
CA PHE A 102 20.43 -18.71 -16.80
C PHE A 102 21.33 -19.48 -15.83
N MET A 103 20.78 -19.98 -14.72
CA MET A 103 21.48 -20.87 -13.78
C MET A 103 21.61 -22.33 -14.30
N GLY A 104 21.12 -22.60 -15.50
CA GLY A 104 21.30 -23.86 -16.21
C GLY A 104 20.08 -24.79 -16.23
N GLU A 105 18.95 -24.39 -15.63
CA GLU A 105 17.73 -25.20 -15.62
C GLU A 105 17.14 -25.32 -17.04
N LYS A 106 16.93 -26.56 -17.48
CA LYS A 106 16.24 -26.87 -18.74
C LYS A 106 14.90 -27.49 -18.42
N THR A 107 13.81 -26.83 -18.81
CA THR A 107 12.46 -27.38 -18.70
C THR A 107 12.22 -28.42 -19.79
N TRP A 108 12.86 -28.26 -20.95
CA TRP A 108 12.86 -29.21 -22.06
C TRP A 108 14.25 -29.38 -22.69
N GLN A 109 14.46 -30.46 -23.44
CA GLN A 109 15.78 -30.82 -24.01
C GLN A 109 16.37 -29.73 -24.92
N ASP A 110 15.50 -28.99 -25.61
CA ASP A 110 15.86 -27.94 -26.58
C ASP A 110 15.91 -26.52 -25.96
N ASP A 111 15.76 -26.39 -24.65
CA ASP A 111 15.88 -25.09 -23.99
C ASP A 111 17.32 -24.56 -24.08
N HIS A 112 17.41 -23.26 -24.36
CA HIS A 112 18.66 -22.53 -24.42
C HIS A 112 18.98 -22.00 -23.03
N ASN A 113 20.26 -21.95 -22.67
CA ASN A 113 20.71 -21.39 -21.39
C ASN A 113 21.54 -20.11 -21.60
N ASP A 114 21.66 -19.65 -22.85
CA ASP A 114 22.46 -18.50 -23.26
C ASP A 114 21.67 -17.19 -23.03
N TYR A 115 21.27 -16.99 -21.79
CA TYR A 115 20.60 -15.78 -21.35
C TYR A 115 21.62 -14.78 -20.80
N LEU A 116 21.34 -13.49 -20.98
CA LEU A 116 22.11 -12.42 -20.37
C LEU A 116 21.22 -11.67 -19.38
N VAL A 117 21.80 -11.23 -18.27
CA VAL A 117 21.08 -10.45 -17.26
C VAL A 117 20.51 -9.19 -17.93
N PRO A 118 19.21 -8.89 -17.77
CA PRO A 118 18.57 -7.74 -18.40
C PRO A 118 19.28 -6.45 -18.03
N GLN A 119 19.53 -5.61 -19.04
CA GLN A 119 20.26 -4.34 -18.89
C GLN A 119 19.34 -3.14 -19.11
N ILE A 120 19.57 -2.04 -18.40
CA ILE A 120 18.95 -0.73 -18.60
C ILE A 120 19.99 0.22 -19.21
N ASN A 121 19.57 0.99 -20.22
CA ASN A 121 20.41 2.03 -20.82
C ASN A 121 20.43 3.28 -19.93
N MET A 122 21.62 3.74 -19.55
CA MET A 122 21.82 4.93 -18.71
C MET A 122 22.06 6.22 -19.51
N LYS A 123 22.25 6.13 -20.83
CA LYS A 123 22.37 7.27 -21.73
C LYS A 123 21.00 7.85 -22.09
N VAL A 124 20.34 8.39 -21.09
CA VAL A 124 18.98 8.90 -21.20
C VAL A 124 18.83 10.16 -20.36
N ALA A 125 17.89 11.04 -20.75
CA ALA A 125 17.67 12.31 -20.05
C ALA A 125 17.18 12.13 -18.61
N GLU A 126 16.58 10.97 -18.31
CA GLU A 126 16.05 10.60 -16.99
C GLU A 126 17.15 10.25 -15.96
N ASN A 127 18.39 10.01 -16.40
CA ASN A 127 19.52 9.76 -15.49
C ASN A 127 19.99 11.07 -14.84
N THR A 128 19.25 11.51 -13.83
CA THR A 128 19.36 12.82 -13.18
C THR A 128 19.71 12.70 -11.72
N VAL A 129 20.31 13.76 -11.16
CA VAL A 129 20.62 13.86 -9.73
C VAL A 129 19.33 13.74 -8.93
N GLY A 130 19.32 12.89 -7.91
CA GLY A 130 18.13 12.61 -7.11
C GLY A 130 17.11 11.68 -7.79
N GLY A 131 17.43 11.11 -8.95
CA GLY A 131 16.66 10.01 -9.54
C GLY A 131 16.93 8.68 -8.83
N LEU A 132 16.11 7.66 -9.05
CA LEU A 132 16.28 6.35 -8.38
C LEU A 132 17.65 5.72 -8.69
N ALA A 133 18.15 5.87 -9.92
CA ALA A 133 19.47 5.37 -10.31
C ALA A 133 20.60 5.96 -9.46
N ASP A 134 20.53 7.25 -9.14
CA ASP A 134 21.53 7.95 -8.32
C ASP A 134 21.59 7.35 -6.91
N TYR A 135 20.44 7.12 -6.27
CA TYR A 135 20.35 6.47 -4.95
C TYR A 135 20.75 4.99 -4.97
N LEU A 136 20.64 4.31 -6.11
CA LEU A 136 21.17 2.95 -6.30
C LEU A 136 22.68 2.94 -6.63
N GLY A 137 23.35 4.09 -6.62
CA GLY A 137 24.81 4.20 -6.81
C GLY A 137 25.25 4.34 -8.27
N CYS A 138 24.31 4.55 -9.21
CA CYS A 138 24.65 4.84 -10.60
C CYS A 138 24.78 6.36 -10.80
N PRO A 139 25.93 6.87 -11.27
CA PRO A 139 26.14 8.31 -11.36
C PRO A 139 25.17 8.98 -12.35
N PRO A 140 24.66 10.19 -12.03
CA PRO A 140 23.75 10.92 -12.89
C PRO A 140 24.51 11.58 -14.04
N THR A 141 24.64 10.85 -15.16
CA THR A 141 25.38 11.33 -16.34
C THR A 141 24.49 12.00 -17.38
N GLY A 142 23.17 11.93 -17.23
CA GLY A 142 22.21 12.27 -18.27
C GLY A 142 22.50 11.52 -19.58
N ASP A 143 22.38 12.22 -20.70
CA ASP A 143 22.63 11.74 -22.05
C ASP A 143 24.11 11.76 -22.48
N LYS A 144 25.04 12.12 -21.57
CA LYS A 144 26.46 12.36 -21.89
C LYS A 144 27.31 11.09 -21.92
N CYS A 145 26.97 10.09 -21.11
CA CYS A 145 27.77 8.86 -20.99
C CYS A 145 26.97 7.65 -21.47
N ASP A 146 27.62 6.79 -22.24
CA ASP A 146 27.04 5.57 -22.80
C ASP A 146 27.47 4.36 -21.98
N TYR A 147 26.59 3.86 -21.13
CA TYR A 147 26.79 2.62 -20.39
C TYR A 147 25.45 1.99 -20.02
N THR A 148 25.49 0.70 -19.71
CA THR A 148 24.31 -0.07 -19.30
C THR A 148 24.55 -0.68 -17.92
N VAL A 149 23.47 -0.85 -17.17
CA VAL A 149 23.49 -1.45 -15.83
C VAL A 149 22.44 -2.54 -15.70
N SER A 150 22.63 -3.46 -14.74
CA SER A 150 21.64 -4.51 -14.45
C SER A 150 20.28 -3.91 -14.08
N ALA A 151 19.21 -4.47 -14.66
CA ALA A 151 17.83 -4.06 -14.36
C ALA A 151 17.33 -4.61 -13.01
N LEU A 152 17.99 -5.62 -12.44
CA LEU A 152 17.48 -6.35 -11.28
C LEU A 152 17.27 -5.47 -10.04
N PRO A 153 18.18 -4.55 -9.65
CA PRO A 153 17.97 -3.67 -8.49
C PRO A 153 16.76 -2.75 -8.64
N PHE A 154 16.53 -2.25 -9.85
CA PHE A 154 15.38 -1.40 -10.17
C PHE A 154 14.05 -2.17 -10.07
N ARG A 155 14.03 -3.41 -10.61
CA ARG A 155 12.89 -4.32 -10.49
C ARG A 155 12.62 -4.70 -9.04
N ALA A 156 13.67 -4.93 -8.25
CA ALA A 156 13.54 -5.23 -6.82
C ALA A 156 12.86 -4.10 -6.05
N TYR A 157 13.23 -2.85 -6.32
CA TYR A 157 12.62 -1.68 -5.70
C TYR A 157 11.10 -1.59 -5.98
N ASN A 158 10.69 -1.67 -7.25
CA ASN A 158 9.26 -1.64 -7.61
C ASN A 158 8.50 -2.83 -7.02
N LYS A 159 9.11 -4.01 -6.98
CA LYS A 159 8.50 -5.20 -6.38
C LYS A 159 8.27 -5.02 -4.88
N ILE A 160 9.24 -4.47 -4.14
CA ILE A 160 9.08 -4.15 -2.71
C ILE A 160 7.93 -3.18 -2.50
N TRP A 161 7.79 -2.15 -3.35
CA TRP A 161 6.69 -1.19 -3.27
C TRP A 161 5.32 -1.84 -3.49
N ASN A 162 5.18 -2.62 -4.58
CA ASN A 162 3.94 -3.33 -4.89
C ASN A 162 3.52 -4.30 -3.79
N ASP A 163 4.51 -5.00 -3.24
CA ASP A 163 4.30 -6.01 -2.23
C ASP A 163 3.88 -5.35 -0.91
N TRP A 164 4.58 -4.32 -0.41
CA TRP A 164 4.45 -3.88 0.99
C TRP A 164 3.83 -2.50 1.19
N TYR A 165 3.93 -1.60 0.22
CA TYR A 165 3.61 -0.18 0.42
C TYR A 165 2.33 0.29 -0.28
N ARG A 166 1.90 -0.40 -1.35
CA ARG A 166 0.60 -0.10 -2.00
C ARG A 166 -0.57 -0.57 -1.14
N ALA A 167 -1.61 0.26 -1.06
CA ALA A 167 -2.94 -0.15 -0.60
C ALA A 167 -3.67 -0.88 -1.74
N SER A 168 -3.99 -2.16 -1.54
CA SER A 168 -4.36 -3.05 -2.65
C SER A 168 -5.70 -2.71 -3.28
N GLU A 169 -6.60 -2.14 -2.49
CA GLU A 169 -8.00 -1.84 -2.80
C GLU A 169 -8.18 -0.46 -3.48
N ILE A 170 -7.19 0.43 -3.33
CA ILE A 170 -7.28 1.84 -3.74
C ILE A 170 -6.24 2.20 -4.80
N GLN A 171 -5.05 1.59 -4.76
CA GLN A 171 -3.94 1.94 -5.65
C GLN A 171 -3.68 0.82 -6.64
N GLU A 172 -3.55 1.16 -7.93
CA GLU A 172 -3.16 0.18 -8.95
C GLU A 172 -1.71 -0.30 -8.71
N PRO A 173 -1.41 -1.58 -8.99
CA PRO A 173 -0.04 -2.07 -8.89
C PRO A 173 0.83 -1.44 -9.98
N LEU A 174 2.08 -1.15 -9.65
CA LEU A 174 3.08 -0.81 -10.66
C LEU A 174 3.33 -2.01 -11.56
N LYS A 175 3.58 -1.75 -12.85
CA LYS A 175 3.90 -2.80 -13.81
C LYS A 175 5.22 -3.48 -13.43
N GLU A 176 5.16 -4.80 -13.16
CA GLU A 176 6.34 -5.64 -12.94
C GLU A 176 6.88 -6.14 -14.28
N PHE A 177 8.16 -5.88 -14.55
CA PHE A 177 8.85 -6.35 -15.73
C PHE A 177 9.69 -7.57 -15.35
N THR A 178 9.52 -8.68 -16.08
CA THR A 178 10.26 -9.92 -15.84
C THR A 178 10.97 -10.47 -17.08
N GLY A 179 10.89 -9.75 -18.21
CA GLY A 179 11.50 -10.14 -19.48
C GLY A 179 13.01 -9.86 -19.54
N ASP A 180 13.62 -10.21 -20.66
CA ASP A 180 15.07 -10.11 -20.91
C ASP A 180 15.53 -8.69 -21.29
N ASN A 181 14.57 -7.80 -21.59
CA ASN A 181 14.80 -6.41 -22.00
C ASN A 181 15.69 -6.28 -23.24
N LEU A 182 15.49 -7.16 -24.24
CA LEU A 182 16.26 -7.15 -25.47
C LEU A 182 15.85 -6.00 -26.38
N THR A 183 16.74 -5.56 -27.26
CA THR A 183 16.42 -4.54 -28.27
C THR A 183 15.31 -4.98 -29.23
N SER A 184 15.10 -6.28 -29.41
CA SER A 184 14.02 -6.87 -30.21
C SER A 184 12.67 -6.98 -29.50
N ASP A 185 12.61 -6.84 -28.17
CA ASP A 185 11.36 -7.00 -27.43
C ASP A 185 10.36 -5.90 -27.81
N LYS A 186 9.07 -6.14 -27.55
CA LYS A 186 8.04 -5.11 -27.78
C LYS A 186 8.24 -3.96 -26.80
N ALA A 187 7.98 -2.74 -27.26
CA ALA A 187 8.16 -1.54 -26.43
C ALA A 187 7.35 -1.58 -25.12
N GLU A 188 6.17 -2.22 -25.14
CA GLU A 188 5.33 -2.40 -23.94
C GLU A 188 5.97 -3.29 -22.88
N ASP A 189 6.83 -4.24 -23.26
CA ASP A 189 7.42 -5.24 -22.37
C ASP A 189 8.85 -4.88 -21.94
N LYS A 190 9.36 -3.72 -22.37
CA LYS A 190 10.68 -3.21 -22.00
C LYS A 190 10.60 -2.30 -20.79
N ASP A 191 11.50 -2.54 -19.84
CA ASP A 191 11.78 -1.57 -18.80
C ASP A 191 12.85 -0.57 -19.24
N THR A 192 12.56 0.71 -18.98
CA THR A 192 13.46 1.83 -19.23
C THR A 192 13.66 2.59 -17.93
N LEU A 193 14.69 3.45 -17.85
CA LEU A 193 14.93 4.20 -16.62
C LEU A 193 13.71 5.06 -16.20
N LYS A 194 12.93 5.54 -17.16
CA LYS A 194 11.68 6.29 -16.93
C LYS A 194 10.61 5.52 -16.15
N THR A 195 10.64 4.19 -16.22
CA THR A 195 9.74 3.30 -15.48
C THR A 195 9.98 3.39 -13.97
N TYR A 196 11.20 3.75 -13.56
CA TYR A 196 11.67 3.65 -12.20
C TYR A 196 11.83 5.03 -11.58
N ASN A 197 10.92 5.35 -10.66
CA ASN A 197 10.90 6.62 -9.94
C ASN A 197 10.95 6.35 -8.43
N ILE A 198 11.35 7.35 -7.66
CA ILE A 198 11.27 7.28 -6.20
C ILE A 198 9.81 7.41 -5.81
N LEU A 199 9.30 6.39 -5.12
CA LEU A 199 7.89 6.26 -4.80
C LEU A 199 7.60 6.75 -3.38
N LYS A 200 6.39 7.26 -3.19
CA LYS A 200 5.89 7.65 -1.87
C LYS A 200 5.38 6.44 -1.08
N LYS A 201 5.50 6.53 0.24
CA LYS A 201 4.86 5.62 1.19
C LYS A 201 3.38 6.00 1.37
N GLY A 202 2.53 5.02 1.63
CA GLY A 202 1.19 5.28 2.16
C GLY A 202 1.21 5.92 3.55
N LYS A 203 0.19 6.73 3.85
CA LYS A 203 -0.07 7.26 5.20
C LYS A 203 -0.27 6.12 6.19
N PRO A 204 0.11 6.30 7.46
CA PRO A 204 -0.26 5.34 8.51
C PRO A 204 -1.79 5.19 8.60
N LEU A 205 -2.24 4.00 9.02
CA LEU A 205 -3.66 3.74 9.20
C LEU A 205 -4.23 4.57 10.36
N ASP A 206 -5.24 5.36 10.07
CA ASP A 206 -6.05 6.13 11.00
C ASP A 206 -7.55 5.99 10.66
N TYR A 207 -8.41 6.75 11.32
CA TYR A 207 -9.86 6.73 11.11
C TYR A 207 -10.28 6.89 9.64
N PHE A 208 -9.58 7.73 8.88
CA PHE A 208 -9.90 8.08 7.49
C PHE A 208 -9.13 7.23 6.48
N THR A 209 -7.84 6.98 6.69
CA THR A 209 -7.01 6.20 5.76
C THR A 209 -7.34 4.71 5.78
N SER A 210 -7.98 4.22 6.85
CA SER A 210 -8.51 2.85 6.93
C SER A 210 -9.98 2.70 6.50
N CYS A 211 -10.59 3.77 5.96
CA CYS A 211 -11.93 3.66 5.38
C CYS A 211 -11.89 2.81 4.10
N LEU A 212 -12.95 2.03 3.89
CA LEU A 212 -13.17 1.25 2.68
C LEU A 212 -14.01 2.05 1.67
N PRO A 213 -13.76 1.93 0.35
CA PRO A 213 -14.61 2.56 -0.66
C PRO A 213 -16.03 1.96 -0.72
N TYR A 214 -16.18 0.71 -0.28
CA TYR A 214 -17.42 -0.06 -0.29
C TYR A 214 -17.63 -0.79 1.04
N PRO A 215 -18.88 -1.06 1.46
CA PRO A 215 -19.17 -1.73 2.74
C PRO A 215 -18.93 -3.25 2.73
N GLN A 216 -18.88 -3.86 1.54
CA GLN A 216 -18.65 -5.29 1.35
C GLN A 216 -17.99 -5.53 0.00
N SER A 217 -17.19 -6.58 -0.12
CA SER A 217 -16.58 -6.95 -1.40
C SER A 217 -17.65 -7.45 -2.37
N GLY A 218 -17.68 -6.94 -3.60
CA GLY A 218 -18.62 -7.38 -4.63
C GLY A 218 -20.09 -6.96 -4.42
N GLU A 219 -21.01 -7.65 -5.11
CA GLU A 219 -22.43 -7.28 -5.15
C GLU A 219 -23.18 -7.58 -3.84
N ALA A 220 -24.18 -6.75 -3.54
CA ALA A 220 -25.05 -6.90 -2.37
C ALA A 220 -25.71 -8.29 -2.35
N VAL A 221 -25.56 -9.01 -1.24
CA VAL A 221 -26.10 -10.36 -1.08
C VAL A 221 -27.63 -10.29 -1.02
N GLN A 222 -28.28 -10.75 -2.09
CA GLN A 222 -29.73 -10.78 -2.16
C GLN A 222 -30.29 -12.08 -1.57
N ILE A 223 -31.45 -11.96 -0.93
CA ILE A 223 -32.23 -13.12 -0.51
C ILE A 223 -33.22 -13.43 -1.64
N PRO A 224 -33.03 -14.52 -2.41
CA PRO A 224 -33.89 -14.78 -3.55
C PRO A 224 -35.30 -15.18 -3.10
N LEU A 225 -36.31 -14.48 -3.62
CA LEU A 225 -37.71 -14.89 -3.56
C LEU A 225 -37.99 -15.77 -4.78
N THR A 226 -38.60 -16.94 -4.57
CA THR A 226 -38.91 -17.87 -5.66
C THR A 226 -40.42 -17.94 -5.90
N GLY A 227 -40.84 -17.71 -7.14
CA GLY A 227 -42.23 -17.82 -7.57
C GLY A 227 -42.68 -16.62 -8.41
N ASN A 228 -43.67 -16.85 -9.28
CA ASN A 228 -44.38 -15.75 -9.94
C ASN A 228 -45.51 -15.28 -9.01
N ALA A 229 -45.55 -13.98 -8.72
CA ALA A 229 -46.66 -13.37 -8.01
C ALA A 229 -47.82 -13.17 -9.01
N ASN A 230 -48.98 -13.78 -8.73
CA ASN A 230 -50.17 -13.56 -9.54
C ASN A 230 -50.66 -12.12 -9.34
N ILE A 231 -51.07 -11.45 -10.41
CA ILE A 231 -51.65 -10.11 -10.32
C ILE A 231 -53.15 -10.26 -10.06
N LEU A 232 -53.60 -9.79 -8.89
CA LEU A 232 -55.01 -9.74 -8.52
C LEU A 232 -55.56 -8.31 -8.72
N TYR A 233 -56.88 -8.21 -8.88
CA TYR A 233 -57.59 -6.93 -8.99
C TYR A 233 -58.65 -6.84 -7.90
N ASP A 234 -58.75 -5.69 -7.22
CA ASP A 234 -59.82 -5.41 -6.26
C ASP A 234 -60.87 -4.52 -6.93
N GLY A 235 -61.97 -5.15 -7.38
CA GLY A 235 -63.10 -4.45 -7.98
C GLY A 235 -64.04 -5.38 -8.75
N SER A 236 -65.30 -4.97 -8.92
CA SER A 236 -66.29 -5.67 -9.76
C SER A 236 -66.07 -5.44 -11.27
N SER A 237 -65.03 -4.71 -11.66
CA SER A 237 -64.82 -4.19 -13.00
C SER A 237 -63.77 -5.00 -13.77
N THR A 238 -64.07 -5.28 -15.03
CA THR A 238 -63.38 -6.23 -15.93
C THR A 238 -62.08 -5.70 -16.56
N TYR A 239 -61.55 -4.57 -16.08
CA TYR A 239 -60.52 -3.79 -16.76
C TYR A 239 -59.32 -3.53 -15.83
N GLY A 240 -58.13 -3.97 -16.23
CA GLY A 240 -56.87 -3.68 -15.54
C GLY A 240 -55.85 -3.07 -16.50
N VAL A 241 -55.18 -1.98 -16.11
CA VAL A 241 -54.11 -1.37 -16.91
C VAL A 241 -52.77 -1.97 -16.49
N VAL A 242 -52.12 -2.70 -17.40
CA VAL A 242 -50.81 -3.34 -17.19
C VAL A 242 -49.80 -2.71 -18.13
N LYS A 243 -48.55 -2.51 -17.70
CA LYS A 243 -47.50 -2.00 -18.58
C LYS A 243 -46.87 -3.12 -19.40
N ASN A 244 -46.69 -2.90 -20.70
CA ASN A 244 -45.90 -3.81 -21.53
C ASN A 244 -44.38 -3.65 -21.24
N LYS A 245 -43.55 -4.52 -21.83
CA LYS A 245 -42.07 -4.49 -21.67
C LYS A 245 -41.42 -3.17 -22.13
N GLU A 246 -42.12 -2.35 -22.90
CA GLU A 246 -41.69 -1.02 -23.37
C GLU A 246 -42.22 0.12 -22.48
N GLY A 247 -42.88 -0.18 -21.36
CA GLY A 247 -43.38 0.81 -20.40
C GLY A 247 -44.68 1.51 -20.81
N LYS A 248 -45.33 1.07 -21.90
CA LYS A 248 -46.61 1.62 -22.36
C LYS A 248 -47.77 0.98 -21.61
N ASP A 249 -48.75 1.81 -21.25
CA ASP A 249 -49.99 1.36 -20.61
C ASP A 249 -50.84 0.56 -21.61
N VAL A 250 -51.16 -0.69 -21.25
CA VAL A 250 -52.01 -1.60 -22.02
C VAL A 250 -53.19 -2.03 -21.15
N THR A 251 -54.40 -1.73 -21.60
CA THR A 251 -55.62 -2.16 -20.90
C THR A 251 -55.91 -3.63 -21.22
N MET A 252 -55.89 -4.47 -20.20
CA MET A 252 -56.29 -5.87 -20.27
C MET A 252 -57.77 -6.01 -19.90
N VAL A 253 -58.53 -6.72 -20.74
CA VAL A 253 -59.95 -7.03 -20.53
C VAL A 253 -60.10 -8.53 -20.28
N GLY A 254 -60.59 -8.91 -19.10
CA GLY A 254 -60.82 -10.32 -18.75
C GLY A 254 -62.13 -10.86 -19.33
N SER A 255 -62.10 -11.98 -20.06
CA SER A 255 -63.31 -12.73 -20.42
C SER A 255 -63.26 -14.10 -19.74
N THR A 256 -64.35 -14.54 -19.12
CA THR A 256 -64.51 -15.84 -18.45
C THR A 256 -64.41 -17.05 -19.40
N SER A 257 -64.13 -16.83 -20.67
CA SER A 257 -64.02 -17.85 -21.72
C SER A 257 -62.65 -17.79 -22.43
N ASN A 258 -61.63 -18.33 -21.76
CA ASN A 258 -60.41 -18.94 -22.32
C ASN A 258 -59.69 -18.30 -23.54
N SER A 259 -59.63 -16.98 -23.69
CA SER A 259 -58.64 -16.24 -24.52
C SER A 259 -58.73 -14.73 -24.25
N GLY A 260 -57.67 -14.13 -23.70
CA GLY A 260 -57.62 -12.68 -23.43
C GLY A 260 -57.54 -11.88 -24.73
N ARG A 261 -58.45 -10.93 -24.94
CA ARG A 261 -58.43 -9.99 -26.07
C ARG A 261 -58.14 -8.58 -25.56
N VAL A 262 -57.11 -7.93 -26.11
CA VAL A 262 -56.80 -6.53 -25.82
C VAL A 262 -57.82 -5.66 -26.56
N ILE A 263 -58.58 -4.82 -25.84
CA ILE A 263 -59.53 -3.87 -26.42
C ILE A 263 -59.14 -2.48 -25.90
N PHE A 264 -58.91 -1.55 -26.83
CA PHE A 264 -58.68 -0.15 -26.52
C PHE A 264 -60.03 0.53 -26.27
N LEU A 265 -60.26 1.01 -25.04
CA LEU A 265 -61.44 1.79 -24.66
C LEU A 265 -60.96 3.12 -24.06
N GLU A 266 -61.55 4.22 -24.50
CA GLU A 266 -61.08 5.60 -24.26
C GLU A 266 -61.56 6.21 -22.93
N GLU A 267 -62.36 5.51 -22.13
CA GLU A 267 -62.82 6.06 -20.85
C GLU A 267 -63.20 4.99 -19.83
N GLN A 268 -62.79 5.22 -18.58
CA GLN A 268 -63.36 4.74 -17.30
C GLN A 268 -62.53 3.86 -16.34
N GLN A 269 -62.76 4.20 -15.07
CA GLN A 269 -62.45 3.60 -13.76
C GLN A 269 -61.26 2.63 -13.66
N LYS A 270 -60.21 3.12 -13.01
CA LYS A 270 -59.01 2.38 -12.63
C LYS A 270 -59.35 1.36 -11.54
N ALA A 271 -59.30 0.06 -11.85
CA ALA A 271 -59.21 -0.98 -10.83
C ALA A 271 -57.78 -1.04 -10.30
N SER A 272 -57.62 -1.10 -8.97
CA SER A 272 -56.30 -1.25 -8.35
C SER A 272 -55.82 -2.68 -8.55
N LEU A 273 -54.79 -2.85 -9.37
CA LEU A 273 -54.06 -4.11 -9.51
C LEU A 273 -53.00 -4.19 -8.41
N TYR A 274 -52.92 -5.32 -7.73
CA TYR A 274 -51.86 -5.62 -6.78
C TYR A 274 -51.31 -7.02 -7.02
N ALA A 275 -50.02 -7.20 -6.79
CA ALA A 275 -49.39 -8.51 -6.88
C ALA A 275 -49.67 -9.28 -5.58
N ASP A 276 -50.26 -10.47 -5.69
CA ASP A 276 -50.44 -11.39 -4.57
C ASP A 276 -49.14 -12.16 -4.33
N MET A 277 -48.53 -11.90 -3.18
CA MET A 277 -47.29 -12.56 -2.74
C MET A 277 -47.56 -13.86 -1.97
N SER A 278 -48.82 -14.26 -1.75
CA SER A 278 -49.17 -15.48 -1.02
C SER A 278 -48.69 -16.76 -1.73
N SER A 279 -48.58 -16.74 -3.06
CA SER A 279 -48.10 -17.85 -3.89
C SER A 279 -46.57 -17.88 -4.07
N VAL A 280 -45.86 -16.84 -3.61
CA VAL A 280 -44.40 -16.79 -3.65
C VAL A 280 -43.88 -17.59 -2.46
N THR A 281 -43.19 -18.69 -2.74
CA THR A 281 -42.62 -19.54 -1.69
C THR A 281 -41.58 -18.78 -0.87
N GLY A 282 -41.67 -18.89 0.46
CA GLY A 282 -40.73 -18.31 1.39
C GLY A 282 -39.30 -18.82 1.18
N VAL A 283 -38.34 -18.03 1.65
CA VAL A 283 -36.89 -18.32 1.58
C VAL A 283 -36.58 -19.57 2.42
N THR A 284 -35.81 -20.51 1.87
CA THR A 284 -35.39 -21.68 2.66
C THR A 284 -34.40 -21.26 3.75
N ILE A 285 -34.41 -21.94 4.90
CA ILE A 285 -33.46 -21.67 6.00
C ILE A 285 -32.00 -21.82 5.52
N GLU A 286 -31.76 -22.75 4.59
CA GLU A 286 -30.45 -22.94 3.99
C GLU A 286 -30.03 -21.75 3.11
N ALA A 287 -30.95 -21.16 2.33
CA ALA A 287 -30.67 -19.93 1.59
C ALA A 287 -30.34 -18.77 2.54
N LEU A 288 -31.06 -18.65 3.67
CA LEU A 288 -30.77 -17.63 4.67
C LEU A 288 -29.39 -17.84 5.33
N ARG A 289 -29.04 -19.07 5.68
CA ARG A 289 -27.70 -19.40 6.23
C ARG A 289 -26.59 -19.13 5.23
N LYS A 290 -26.79 -19.48 3.96
CA LYS A 290 -25.85 -19.18 2.88
C LYS A 290 -25.67 -17.68 2.68
N ALA A 291 -26.77 -16.92 2.62
CA ALA A 291 -26.71 -15.47 2.49
C ALA A 291 -25.98 -14.82 3.67
N SER A 292 -26.28 -15.23 4.90
CA SER A 292 -25.59 -14.73 6.10
C SER A 292 -24.11 -15.09 6.13
N ALA A 293 -23.74 -16.33 5.79
CA ALA A 293 -22.34 -16.75 5.75
C ALA A 293 -21.56 -16.02 4.65
N LEU A 294 -22.16 -15.82 3.49
CA LEU A 294 -21.56 -15.12 2.37
C LEU A 294 -21.37 -13.63 2.69
N GLN A 295 -22.34 -12.98 3.34
CA GLN A 295 -22.20 -11.60 3.83
C GLN A 295 -20.97 -11.46 4.74
N VAL A 296 -20.84 -12.34 5.74
CA VAL A 296 -19.70 -12.32 6.67
C VAL A 296 -18.37 -12.55 5.94
N LEU A 297 -18.37 -13.40 4.92
CA LEU A 297 -17.18 -13.63 4.09
C LEU A 297 -16.80 -12.37 3.31
N LEU A 298 -17.74 -11.74 2.61
CA LEU A 298 -17.48 -10.54 1.79
C LEU A 298 -17.09 -9.30 2.62
N GLU A 299 -17.65 -9.15 3.82
CA GLU A 299 -17.25 -8.09 4.76
C GLU A 299 -15.84 -8.31 5.31
N ARG A 300 -15.46 -9.57 5.55
CA ARG A 300 -14.09 -9.91 5.96
C ARG A 300 -13.10 -9.72 4.83
N ASP A 301 -13.44 -10.13 3.61
CA ASP A 301 -12.60 -9.95 2.43
C ASP A 301 -12.35 -8.47 2.16
N ALA A 302 -13.38 -7.63 2.28
CA ALA A 302 -13.25 -6.18 2.13
C ALA A 302 -12.23 -5.57 3.09
N ARG A 303 -12.11 -6.11 4.31
CA ARG A 303 -11.15 -5.64 5.33
C ARG A 303 -9.78 -6.30 5.23
N ALA A 304 -9.73 -7.54 4.74
CA ALA A 304 -8.49 -8.30 4.58
C ALA A 304 -7.64 -7.78 3.42
N GLY A 305 -8.30 -7.23 2.40
CA GLY A 305 -7.68 -6.80 1.16
C GLY A 305 -7.68 -7.89 0.10
N GLU A 306 -7.04 -7.62 -1.04
CA GLU A 306 -7.09 -8.51 -2.20
C GLU A 306 -5.94 -9.53 -2.21
N ARG A 307 -4.90 -9.35 -1.40
CA ARG A 307 -3.73 -10.22 -1.46
C ARG A 307 -4.01 -11.56 -0.78
N TYR A 308 -3.68 -12.65 -1.47
CA TYR A 308 -3.87 -14.01 -0.95
C TYR A 308 -3.27 -14.27 0.45
N PRO A 309 -2.06 -13.79 0.80
CA PRO A 309 -1.49 -14.01 2.13
C PRO A 309 -2.33 -13.35 3.24
N GLU A 310 -2.88 -12.16 2.95
CA GLU A 310 -3.75 -11.40 3.84
C GLU A 310 -5.09 -12.13 3.99
N LEU A 311 -5.67 -12.63 2.90
CA LEU A 311 -6.87 -13.48 2.92
C LEU A 311 -6.66 -14.76 3.75
N VAL A 312 -5.54 -15.46 3.55
CA VAL A 312 -5.22 -16.68 4.33
C VAL A 312 -5.07 -16.36 5.80
N LYS A 313 -4.40 -15.24 6.13
CA LYS A 313 -4.24 -14.79 7.51
C LYS A 313 -5.58 -14.41 8.14
N MET A 314 -6.49 -13.78 7.40
CA MET A 314 -7.76 -13.32 7.94
C MET A 314 -8.80 -14.45 8.09
N HIS A 315 -8.85 -15.40 7.14
CA HIS A 315 -9.80 -16.53 7.22
C HIS A 315 -9.31 -17.68 8.09
N PHE A 316 -8.01 -17.99 8.03
CA PHE A 316 -7.46 -19.19 8.66
C PHE A 316 -6.50 -18.88 9.82
N ASN A 317 -6.15 -17.61 10.05
CA ASN A 317 -5.15 -17.19 11.04
C ASN A 317 -3.76 -17.84 10.85
N VAL A 318 -3.47 -18.35 9.64
CA VAL A 318 -2.19 -18.95 9.29
C VAL A 318 -1.37 -17.93 8.50
N THR A 319 -0.11 -17.75 8.88
CA THR A 319 0.85 -16.96 8.10
C THR A 319 1.53 -17.87 7.09
N CYS A 320 1.31 -17.61 5.80
CA CYS A 320 2.07 -18.27 4.76
C CYS A 320 3.45 -17.60 4.64
N PRO A 321 4.55 -18.37 4.65
CA PRO A 321 5.88 -17.79 4.44
C PRO A 321 5.99 -17.11 3.07
N ASP A 322 6.56 -15.90 3.04
CA ASP A 322 6.63 -15.05 1.84
C ASP A 322 7.34 -15.74 0.65
N PHE A 323 8.34 -16.60 0.92
CA PHE A 323 9.10 -17.32 -0.10
C PHE A 323 8.28 -18.31 -0.94
N LEU A 324 7.12 -18.78 -0.44
CA LEU A 324 6.23 -19.69 -1.18
C LEU A 324 5.31 -18.94 -2.16
N LEU A 325 5.04 -17.66 -1.88
CA LEU A 325 4.00 -16.88 -2.55
C LEU A 325 4.54 -16.02 -3.69
N GLY A 326 5.86 -16.03 -3.91
CA GLY A 326 6.50 -15.19 -4.91
C GLY A 326 6.54 -13.70 -4.54
N ARG A 327 6.59 -13.41 -3.24
CA ARG A 327 6.71 -12.05 -2.68
C ARG A 327 8.13 -11.77 -2.20
N SER A 328 8.52 -10.51 -2.18
CA SER A 328 9.68 -10.02 -1.44
C SER A 328 9.55 -10.31 0.06
N GLN A 329 10.67 -10.57 0.73
CA GLN A 329 10.73 -10.93 2.14
C GLN A 329 11.10 -9.72 2.98
N PHE A 330 10.29 -9.42 4.00
CA PHE A 330 10.60 -8.40 4.99
C PHE A 330 11.47 -8.99 6.09
N LEU A 331 12.64 -8.38 6.35
CA LEU A 331 13.64 -8.89 7.29
C LEU A 331 13.61 -8.16 8.64
N GLY A 332 13.32 -6.87 8.61
CA GLY A 332 13.33 -6.04 9.81
C GLY A 332 13.18 -4.55 9.52
N SER A 333 12.94 -3.78 10.57
CA SER A 333 12.89 -2.32 10.50
C SER A 333 13.37 -1.68 11.79
N CYS A 334 13.97 -0.51 11.70
CA CYS A 334 14.30 0.31 12.86
C CYS A 334 13.77 1.75 12.68
N THR A 335 13.50 2.44 13.78
CA THR A 335 12.91 3.80 13.78
C THR A 335 13.72 4.72 14.67
N SER A 336 14.06 5.90 14.14
CA SER A 336 14.75 7.00 14.80
C SER A 336 13.81 8.19 14.88
N ASP A 337 13.70 8.83 16.03
CA ASP A 337 12.95 10.06 16.19
C ASP A 337 13.86 11.27 15.88
N ILE A 338 13.36 12.22 15.10
CA ILE A 338 14.06 13.49 14.84
C ILE A 338 13.56 14.50 15.86
N VAL A 339 14.43 14.83 16.82
CA VAL A 339 14.10 15.77 17.91
C VAL A 339 14.42 17.19 17.46
N ILE A 340 13.42 18.07 17.56
CA ILE A 340 13.54 19.48 17.17
C ILE A 340 13.81 20.31 18.41
N ASN A 341 15.00 20.93 18.45
CA ASN A 341 15.42 21.80 19.54
C ASN A 341 15.27 23.28 19.14
N PRO A 342 14.72 24.13 20.03
CA PRO A 342 14.62 25.56 19.77
C PRO A 342 15.98 26.24 19.91
N VAL A 343 16.27 27.16 18.99
CA VAL A 343 17.41 28.08 19.02
C VAL A 343 16.87 29.49 19.14
N VAL A 344 17.32 30.22 20.16
CA VAL A 344 16.89 31.59 20.45
C VAL A 344 17.84 32.58 19.78
N GLN A 345 17.28 33.57 19.08
CA GLN A 345 18.05 34.67 18.53
C GLN A 345 18.49 35.65 19.64
N ASN A 346 19.80 35.78 19.86
CA ASN A 346 20.39 36.57 20.95
C ASN A 346 20.59 38.07 20.64
N SER A 347 20.42 38.51 19.39
CA SER A 347 20.48 39.92 18.99
C SER A 347 19.47 40.21 17.87
N ALA A 348 18.77 41.33 17.93
CA ALA A 348 17.79 41.72 16.90
C ALA A 348 18.52 42.09 15.58
N THR A 349 18.04 41.58 14.45
CA THR A 349 18.61 41.89 13.12
C THR A 349 17.81 42.99 12.41
N ASN A 350 16.49 43.06 12.63
CA ASN A 350 15.59 44.11 12.12
C ASN A 350 14.30 44.20 12.96
N GLU A 351 13.37 45.10 12.62
CA GLU A 351 12.07 45.26 13.31
C GLU A 351 11.13 44.05 13.15
N VAL A 352 11.35 43.20 12.15
CA VAL A 352 10.55 42.02 11.82
C VAL A 352 11.08 40.72 12.47
N SER A 353 12.32 40.73 13.00
CA SER A 353 12.94 39.66 13.79
C SER A 353 13.51 40.21 15.11
N PRO A 354 12.63 40.55 16.08
CA PRO A 354 13.05 41.04 17.38
C PRO A 354 13.89 40.00 18.14
N GLN A 355 14.72 40.48 19.07
CA GLN A 355 15.49 39.62 19.97
C GLN A 355 14.56 38.64 20.70
N GLY A 356 14.94 37.35 20.75
CA GLY A 356 14.09 36.29 21.33
C GLY A 356 13.25 35.51 20.33
N ASN A 357 13.37 35.76 19.02
CA ASN A 357 12.74 34.92 18.00
C ASN A 357 13.31 33.48 18.03
N LEU A 358 12.45 32.48 17.84
CA LEU A 358 12.80 31.07 17.92
C LEU A 358 12.90 30.46 16.52
N THR A 359 13.96 29.70 16.28
CA THR A 359 14.18 28.88 15.08
C THR A 359 14.35 27.43 15.54
N GLY A 360 13.99 26.43 14.74
CA GLY A 360 14.16 25.03 15.12
C GLY A 360 15.33 24.36 14.39
N ILE A 361 16.11 23.56 15.11
CA ILE A 361 17.08 22.62 14.55
C ILE A 361 16.63 21.20 14.88
N GLY A 362 16.37 20.39 13.85
CA GLY A 362 16.05 18.97 14.00
C GLY A 362 17.29 18.10 13.92
N VAL A 363 17.52 17.25 14.92
CA VAL A 363 18.59 16.25 14.93
C VAL A 363 18.02 14.89 15.33
N GLY A 364 18.28 13.88 14.51
CA GLY A 364 18.03 12.48 14.86
C GLY A 364 19.35 11.72 14.90
N GLN A 365 19.51 10.84 15.88
CA GLN A 365 20.68 9.96 16.00
C GLN A 365 20.22 8.59 16.47
N GLN A 366 20.70 7.55 15.80
CA GLN A 366 20.39 6.16 16.16
C GLN A 366 21.60 5.26 15.90
N ASN A 367 21.73 4.21 16.72
CA ASN A 367 22.53 3.03 16.41
C ASN A 367 21.76 1.78 16.89
N ASN A 368 21.21 1.00 15.96
CA ASN A 368 20.49 -0.24 16.28
C ASN A 368 20.74 -1.32 15.22
N GLN A 369 20.62 -2.58 15.64
CA GLN A 369 20.54 -3.72 14.74
C GLN A 369 19.30 -3.63 13.86
N LEU A 370 19.47 -3.76 12.54
CA LEU A 370 18.39 -3.68 11.58
C LEU A 370 17.84 -5.07 11.27
N CYS A 371 18.71 -6.02 10.89
CA CYS A 371 18.31 -7.38 10.55
C CYS A 371 19.50 -8.35 10.51
N GLU A 372 19.15 -9.64 10.59
CA GLU A 372 20.01 -10.76 10.20
C GLU A 372 19.33 -11.52 9.06
N VAL A 373 20.08 -11.85 8.01
CA VAL A 373 19.55 -12.60 6.86
C VAL A 373 20.50 -13.72 6.46
N SER A 374 19.93 -14.88 6.15
CA SER A 374 20.64 -15.99 5.53
C SER A 374 20.02 -16.29 4.17
N ALA A 375 20.77 -16.06 3.09
CA ALA A 375 20.27 -16.25 1.74
C ALA A 375 20.28 -17.74 1.36
N VAL A 376 19.14 -18.23 0.86
CA VAL A 376 18.98 -19.62 0.37
C VAL A 376 19.05 -19.71 -1.16
N GLU A 377 18.86 -18.60 -1.85
CA GLU A 377 18.99 -18.46 -3.30
C GLU A 377 19.66 -17.11 -3.61
N HIS A 378 20.07 -16.90 -4.86
CA HIS A 378 20.59 -15.60 -5.29
C HIS A 378 19.47 -14.55 -5.27
N GLY A 379 19.76 -13.37 -4.74
CA GLY A 379 18.78 -12.29 -4.68
C GLY A 379 19.39 -10.97 -4.27
N ILE A 380 18.57 -9.93 -4.32
CA ILE A 380 18.96 -8.58 -3.93
C ILE A 380 18.50 -8.34 -2.49
N PHE A 381 19.45 -7.98 -1.64
CA PHE A 381 19.18 -7.38 -0.34
C PHE A 381 19.13 -5.87 -0.51
N MET A 382 18.12 -5.23 0.05
CA MET A 382 17.90 -3.78 -0.09
C MET A 382 17.41 -3.18 1.23
N ILE A 383 17.99 -2.04 1.59
CA ILE A 383 17.55 -1.22 2.71
C ILE A 383 16.94 0.06 2.18
N LEU A 384 15.70 0.34 2.61
CA LEU A 384 14.97 1.56 2.29
C LEU A 384 14.90 2.48 3.51
N ALA A 385 15.00 3.79 3.29
CA ALA A 385 14.77 4.82 4.30
C ALA A 385 13.56 5.70 3.95
N CYS A 386 12.81 6.11 4.98
CA CYS A 386 11.68 7.01 4.84
C CYS A 386 11.52 7.90 6.07
N ALA A 387 11.47 9.22 5.87
CA ALA A 387 11.05 10.18 6.88
C ALA A 387 9.54 10.44 6.77
N SER A 388 8.83 10.49 7.90
CA SER A 388 7.40 10.79 7.96
C SER A 388 7.04 11.44 9.29
N ALA A 389 6.00 12.27 9.32
CA ALA A 389 5.44 12.82 10.55
C ALA A 389 4.11 12.13 10.91
N ASP A 390 3.63 12.36 12.13
CA ASP A 390 2.30 11.89 12.54
C ASP A 390 1.19 12.68 11.79
N VAL A 391 0.21 11.97 11.22
CA VAL A 391 -0.85 12.59 10.41
C VAL A 391 -1.89 13.26 11.31
N THR A 392 -2.22 14.51 11.00
CA THR A 392 -3.24 15.29 11.71
C THR A 392 -4.09 16.09 10.73
N TYR A 393 -5.41 16.10 10.95
CA TYR A 393 -6.40 16.83 10.15
C TYR A 393 -7.03 17.98 10.94
N GLN A 394 -7.43 19.05 10.24
CA GLN A 394 -7.92 20.27 10.90
C GLN A 394 -9.20 20.90 10.29
N GLN A 395 -9.67 20.41 9.14
CA GLN A 395 -10.77 21.03 8.37
C GLN A 395 -12.12 20.33 8.56
N GLY A 396 -12.17 19.24 9.33
CA GLY A 396 -13.34 18.40 9.52
C GLY A 396 -14.07 18.63 10.85
N VAL A 397 -15.32 18.17 10.91
CA VAL A 397 -16.15 18.17 12.12
C VAL A 397 -16.24 16.75 12.67
N ALA A 398 -15.72 16.55 13.89
CA ALA A 398 -15.74 15.24 14.53
C ALA A 398 -17.16 14.63 14.61
N ARG A 399 -17.28 13.33 14.33
CA ARG A 399 -18.54 12.58 14.29
C ARG A 399 -19.44 12.76 15.51
N LYS A 400 -18.86 12.98 16.69
CA LYS A 400 -19.60 13.23 17.94
C LYS A 400 -20.53 14.43 17.89
N PHE A 401 -20.28 15.42 17.03
CA PHE A 401 -21.19 16.56 16.82
C PHE A 401 -22.35 16.24 15.87
N ASN A 402 -22.26 15.14 15.11
CA ASN A 402 -23.25 14.73 14.12
C ASN A 402 -24.26 13.69 14.65
N LYS A 403 -24.25 13.38 15.95
CA LYS A 403 -25.20 12.42 16.57
C LYS A 403 -26.55 13.11 16.78
N SER A 404 -27.58 12.61 16.10
CA SER A 404 -28.91 13.23 16.08
C SER A 404 -30.00 12.34 16.69
N SER A 405 -29.95 11.05 16.37
CA SER A 405 -30.95 10.07 16.80
C SER A 405 -30.39 9.14 17.86
N ARG A 406 -31.29 8.42 18.57
CA ARG A 406 -30.88 7.37 19.52
C ARG A 406 -30.02 6.27 18.86
N TRP A 407 -30.13 6.10 17.54
CA TRP A 407 -29.45 5.06 16.77
C TRP A 407 -27.99 5.39 16.44
N ASP A 408 -27.61 6.67 16.56
CA ASP A 408 -26.24 7.17 16.36
C ASP A 408 -25.39 6.97 17.62
N TYR A 409 -26.04 6.81 18.78
CA TYR A 409 -25.37 6.45 20.02
C TYR A 409 -25.05 4.95 20.04
N MET A 410 -24.01 4.61 20.80
CA MET A 410 -23.57 3.22 20.93
C MET A 410 -24.67 2.39 21.61
N ASN A 411 -25.14 1.35 20.91
CA ASN A 411 -26.04 0.35 21.47
C ASN A 411 -25.50 -1.05 21.19
N PRO A 412 -25.40 -1.94 22.21
CA PRO A 412 -24.95 -3.32 22.05
C PRO A 412 -25.64 -4.11 20.93
N ALA A 413 -26.91 -3.81 20.64
CA ALA A 413 -27.65 -4.47 19.58
C ALA A 413 -27.10 -4.22 18.17
N PHE A 414 -26.28 -3.18 17.97
CA PHE A 414 -25.77 -2.78 16.65
C PHE A 414 -24.29 -3.05 16.42
N TRP A 415 -23.57 -3.58 17.41
CA TRP A 415 -22.11 -3.73 17.30
C TRP A 415 -21.66 -4.69 16.18
N ASN A 416 -22.49 -5.67 15.83
CA ASN A 416 -22.22 -6.65 14.78
C ASN A 416 -22.96 -6.33 13.46
N LEU A 417 -23.47 -5.12 13.30
CA LEU A 417 -23.97 -4.67 12.00
C LEU A 417 -22.78 -4.28 11.12
N GLY A 418 -22.96 -4.38 9.80
CA GLY A 418 -21.95 -4.00 8.81
C GLY A 418 -21.51 -2.53 8.91
N ASP A 419 -20.59 -2.17 8.02
CA ASP A 419 -19.85 -0.91 8.11
C ASP A 419 -20.74 0.33 7.99
N GLN A 420 -20.35 1.36 8.71
CA GLN A 420 -21.04 2.64 8.80
C GLN A 420 -20.39 3.65 7.85
N ALA A 421 -21.22 4.39 7.12
CA ALA A 421 -20.73 5.49 6.29
C ALA A 421 -20.05 6.58 7.13
N VAL A 422 -18.91 7.05 6.65
CA VAL A 422 -18.20 8.26 7.09
C VAL A 422 -18.52 9.36 6.09
N TYR A 423 -18.93 10.53 6.57
CA TYR A 423 -19.34 11.63 5.70
C TYR A 423 -18.19 12.59 5.38
N ASN A 424 -18.25 13.25 4.23
CA ASN A 424 -17.23 14.22 3.80
C ASN A 424 -16.98 15.34 4.81
N LYS A 425 -18.03 15.82 5.49
CA LYS A 425 -17.91 16.82 6.56
C LYS A 425 -17.03 16.40 7.74
N GLU A 426 -16.76 15.11 7.91
CA GLU A 426 -15.90 14.61 8.99
C GLU A 426 -14.42 14.88 8.70
N ILE A 427 -14.02 14.94 7.43
CA ILE A 427 -12.64 15.25 7.00
C ILE A 427 -12.48 16.71 6.56
N PHE A 428 -13.43 17.24 5.81
CA PHE A 428 -13.37 18.58 5.22
C PHE A 428 -14.77 19.20 5.10
N LEU A 429 -14.95 20.39 5.70
CA LEU A 429 -16.21 21.12 5.62
C LEU A 429 -16.25 22.03 4.38
N SER A 430 -17.12 21.70 3.43
CA SER A 430 -17.43 22.51 2.24
C SER A 430 -18.55 23.53 2.53
N PRO A 431 -18.67 24.65 1.79
CA PRO A 431 -19.83 25.53 1.88
C PRO A 431 -21.14 24.87 1.43
N ASP A 432 -21.08 23.83 0.59
CA ASP A 432 -22.27 23.13 0.10
C ASP A 432 -22.72 21.99 1.03
N LYS A 433 -24.00 22.02 1.43
CA LYS A 433 -24.60 21.02 2.32
C LYS A 433 -24.68 19.63 1.68
N ALA A 434 -25.03 19.54 0.39
CA ALA A 434 -25.19 18.25 -0.27
C ALA A 434 -23.85 17.52 -0.36
N THR A 435 -22.78 18.25 -0.70
CA THR A 435 -21.40 17.73 -0.72
C THR A 435 -20.94 17.23 0.65
N ASN A 436 -21.33 17.91 1.73
CA ASN A 436 -20.99 17.55 3.11
C ASN A 436 -21.68 16.28 3.62
N GLU A 437 -22.90 16.02 3.16
CA GLU A 437 -23.71 14.84 3.51
C GLU A 437 -23.41 13.63 2.62
N ALA A 438 -22.60 13.80 1.57
CA ALA A 438 -22.11 12.69 0.77
C ALA A 438 -21.09 11.82 1.53
N VAL A 439 -21.01 10.55 1.13
CA VAL A 439 -20.16 9.53 1.75
C VAL A 439 -18.71 9.69 1.27
N PHE A 440 -17.78 9.72 2.23
CA PHE A 440 -16.34 9.66 2.00
C PHE A 440 -15.86 8.22 1.84
N GLY A 441 -16.31 7.34 2.72
CA GLY A 441 -15.99 5.92 2.76
C GLY A 441 -16.77 5.20 3.86
N TYR A 442 -16.48 3.93 4.07
CA TYR A 442 -17.13 3.07 5.05
C TYR A 442 -16.13 2.63 6.10
N GLN A 443 -16.58 2.56 7.34
CA GLN A 443 -15.74 2.22 8.48
C GLN A 443 -16.50 1.35 9.46
N GLU A 444 -15.78 0.57 10.27
CA GLU A 444 -16.43 -0.23 11.31
C GLU A 444 -17.32 0.62 12.22
N ARG A 445 -18.48 0.07 12.56
CA ARG A 445 -19.44 0.81 13.37
C ARG A 445 -18.85 1.15 14.74
N TYR A 446 -19.00 2.41 15.15
CA TYR A 446 -18.47 2.96 16.39
C TYR A 446 -16.93 3.06 16.48
N ARG A 447 -16.19 3.04 15.36
CA ARG A 447 -14.74 3.26 15.37
C ARG A 447 -14.35 4.60 15.99
N GLU A 448 -15.20 5.62 15.87
CA GLU A 448 -14.96 6.94 16.46
C GLU A 448 -14.89 6.94 18.00
N LEU A 449 -15.31 5.83 18.65
CA LEU A 449 -15.18 5.63 20.09
C LEU A 449 -13.91 4.85 20.48
N ARG A 450 -13.23 4.23 19.51
CA ARG A 450 -12.01 3.43 19.70
C ARG A 450 -10.73 4.22 19.42
N GLU A 451 -10.83 5.27 18.60
CA GLU A 451 -9.69 6.08 18.17
C GLU A 451 -9.84 7.55 18.60
N GLY A 452 -8.73 8.16 19.02
CA GLY A 452 -8.63 9.59 19.28
C GLY A 452 -8.25 10.36 18.03
N VAL A 453 -8.85 11.54 17.82
CA VAL A 453 -8.49 12.44 16.71
C VAL A 453 -7.81 13.67 17.27
N ASN A 454 -6.61 13.98 16.75
CA ASN A 454 -5.84 15.18 17.08
C ASN A 454 -6.62 16.45 16.69
N LYS A 455 -6.38 17.56 17.41
CA LYS A 455 -7.14 18.80 17.22
C LYS A 455 -6.26 20.02 17.18
N ILE A 456 -6.57 20.92 16.24
CA ILE A 456 -5.92 22.23 16.09
C ILE A 456 -6.97 23.33 16.24
N THR A 457 -6.66 24.34 17.07
CA THR A 457 -7.60 25.39 17.47
C THR A 457 -6.98 26.78 17.45
N GLY A 458 -7.82 27.81 17.34
CA GLY A 458 -7.38 29.21 17.33
C GLY A 458 -6.52 29.55 16.11
N LYS A 459 -5.53 30.43 16.31
CA LYS A 459 -4.60 30.88 15.27
C LYS A 459 -3.65 29.79 14.75
N MET A 460 -3.55 28.65 15.44
CA MET A 460 -2.78 27.51 14.93
C MET A 460 -3.44 26.91 13.68
N ARG A 461 -4.75 27.08 13.47
CA ARG A 461 -5.41 26.49 12.29
C ARG A 461 -4.91 27.13 10.99
N SER A 462 -4.58 26.30 10.01
CA SER A 462 -4.21 26.75 8.67
C SER A 462 -5.41 27.36 7.93
N GLY A 463 -5.20 28.49 7.23
CA GLY A 463 -6.22 29.18 6.43
C GLY A 463 -7.02 30.27 7.17
N VAL A 464 -6.65 30.62 8.40
CA VAL A 464 -7.18 31.81 9.12
C VAL A 464 -6.29 33.03 8.81
N THR A 465 -6.77 34.26 8.98
CA THR A 465 -5.88 35.44 8.91
C THR A 465 -4.87 35.41 10.06
N ASP A 466 -3.59 35.66 9.77
CA ASP A 466 -2.46 35.57 10.72
C ASP A 466 -2.28 34.16 11.35
N THR A 467 -2.15 33.14 10.51
CA THR A 467 -1.93 31.75 10.97
C THR A 467 -0.56 31.56 11.61
N LEU A 468 -0.54 30.70 12.63
CA LEU A 468 0.67 30.15 13.27
C LEU A 468 0.88 28.68 12.87
N ASP A 469 0.50 28.32 11.64
CA ASP A 469 0.57 26.94 11.16
C ASP A 469 2.00 26.47 10.83
N VAL A 470 2.98 27.37 10.89
CA VAL A 470 4.41 27.05 10.84
C VAL A 470 4.90 26.22 12.04
N TRP A 471 4.10 26.09 13.11
CA TRP A 471 4.47 25.35 14.33
C TRP A 471 4.11 23.86 14.28
N HIS A 472 3.37 23.40 13.26
CA HIS A 472 2.93 22.02 13.13
C HIS A 472 2.92 21.55 11.68
N LEU A 473 2.84 20.22 11.48
CA LEU A 473 2.84 19.52 10.20
C LEU A 473 1.47 18.94 9.84
N ALA A 474 0.39 19.35 10.51
CA ALA A 474 -0.95 18.95 10.10
C ALA A 474 -1.29 19.36 8.65
N GLU A 475 -1.98 18.45 7.95
CA GLU A 475 -2.35 18.60 6.55
C GLU A 475 -3.43 19.67 6.36
N LYS A 476 -3.34 20.36 5.22
CA LYS A 476 -4.35 21.32 4.76
C LYS A 476 -4.71 20.95 3.33
N PHE A 477 -6.00 20.71 3.09
CA PHE A 477 -6.53 20.47 1.76
C PHE A 477 -7.06 21.77 1.16
N GLU A 478 -6.76 22.01 -0.12
CA GLU A 478 -7.36 23.11 -0.88
C GLU A 478 -8.78 22.78 -1.34
N ASN A 479 -9.01 21.51 -1.69
CA ASN A 479 -10.28 20.96 -2.16
C ASN A 479 -10.68 19.75 -1.30
N LEU A 480 -11.95 19.36 -1.33
CA LEU A 480 -12.43 18.15 -0.67
C LEU A 480 -11.60 16.93 -1.12
N PRO A 481 -10.86 16.25 -0.22
CA PRO A 481 -10.16 15.01 -0.56
C PRO A 481 -11.18 13.90 -0.85
N LYS A 482 -10.85 13.06 -1.83
CA LYS A 482 -11.57 11.81 -2.12
C LYS A 482 -10.73 10.64 -1.66
N LEU A 483 -11.36 9.54 -1.27
CA LEU A 483 -10.66 8.30 -0.97
C LEU A 483 -10.09 7.70 -2.27
N ASN A 484 -8.85 8.05 -2.61
CA ASN A 484 -8.12 7.62 -3.80
C ASN A 484 -6.61 7.52 -3.53
N SER A 485 -5.81 7.10 -4.53
CA SER A 485 -4.35 6.97 -4.38
C SER A 485 -3.70 8.23 -3.83
N THR A 486 -4.10 9.41 -4.33
CA THR A 486 -3.53 10.69 -3.90
C THR A 486 -3.78 11.01 -2.43
N PHE A 487 -4.92 10.60 -1.87
CA PHE A 487 -5.21 10.78 -0.45
C PHE A 487 -4.42 9.81 0.43
N ILE A 488 -4.24 8.57 -0.03
CA ILE A 488 -3.52 7.52 0.70
C ILE A 488 -2.01 7.74 0.68
N GLU A 489 -1.46 8.31 -0.39
CA GLU A 489 -0.05 8.71 -0.45
C GLU A 489 0.27 9.77 0.61
N SER A 490 1.36 9.56 1.35
CA SER A 490 1.77 10.49 2.40
C SER A 490 2.24 11.82 1.81
N ASN A 491 1.78 12.92 2.41
CA ASN A 491 2.06 14.27 1.94
C ASN A 491 2.17 15.26 3.12
N THR A 492 3.18 15.04 3.93
CA THR A 492 3.54 15.87 5.08
C THR A 492 3.93 17.27 4.58
N PRO A 493 3.26 18.35 5.02
CA PRO A 493 3.52 19.72 4.58
C PRO A 493 4.77 20.31 5.24
N VAL A 494 5.94 19.70 5.02
CA VAL A 494 7.21 20.11 5.61
C VAL A 494 7.73 21.42 5.02
N GLU A 495 7.52 21.64 3.72
CA GLU A 495 7.91 22.87 3.01
C GLU A 495 7.38 24.15 3.68
N ARG A 496 6.21 24.08 4.34
CA ARG A 496 5.63 25.23 5.08
C ARG A 496 6.52 25.69 6.23
N VAL A 497 7.22 24.75 6.85
CA VAL A 497 7.97 24.97 8.08
C VAL A 497 9.43 25.30 7.78
N LEU A 498 9.97 24.77 6.68
CA LEU A 498 11.37 25.01 6.31
C LEU A 498 11.63 26.47 5.98
N SER A 499 12.80 26.99 6.37
CA SER A 499 13.22 28.35 5.99
C SER A 499 13.65 28.45 4.53
N ALA A 500 14.07 27.32 3.94
CA ALA A 500 14.51 27.21 2.55
C ALA A 500 13.75 26.05 1.86
N PRO A 501 12.61 26.32 1.20
CA PRO A 501 11.72 25.27 0.68
C PRO A 501 12.21 24.59 -0.61
N ASN A 502 13.26 25.11 -1.27
CA ASN A 502 13.79 24.54 -2.52
C ASN A 502 15.00 23.60 -2.31
N GLU A 503 15.35 23.33 -1.07
CA GLU A 503 16.48 22.47 -0.68
C GLU A 503 15.92 21.14 -0.15
N PRO A 504 16.70 20.04 -0.18
CA PRO A 504 16.24 18.75 0.34
C PRO A 504 15.93 18.84 1.83
N ASP A 505 14.88 18.15 2.27
CA ASP A 505 14.35 18.33 3.64
C ASP A 505 15.34 17.86 4.72
N ILE A 506 16.00 16.73 4.51
CA ILE A 506 16.87 16.07 5.49
C ILE A 506 18.23 15.76 4.87
N ILE A 507 19.29 16.10 5.59
CA ILE A 507 20.66 15.67 5.32
C ILE A 507 21.00 14.54 6.27
N MET A 508 21.61 13.46 5.76
CA MET A 508 21.97 12.31 6.58
C MET A 508 23.38 11.77 6.29
N ASP A 509 23.99 11.29 7.36
CA ASP A 509 25.20 10.47 7.34
C ASP A 509 24.85 9.11 7.96
N ILE A 510 25.05 8.04 7.20
CA ILE A 510 24.72 6.69 7.60
C ILE A 510 26.00 5.85 7.54
N TRP A 511 26.22 5.06 8.57
CA TRP A 511 27.21 4.01 8.62
C TRP A 511 26.49 2.66 8.73
N PHE A 512 26.74 1.79 7.75
CA PHE A 512 26.29 0.41 7.77
C PHE A 512 27.42 -0.43 8.36
N ASP A 513 27.20 -1.06 9.52
CA ASP A 513 28.12 -2.06 10.05
C ASP A 513 27.63 -3.44 9.59
N ILE A 514 28.35 -4.02 8.63
CA ILE A 514 27.95 -5.25 7.94
C ILE A 514 29.00 -6.31 8.15
N LYS A 515 28.62 -7.37 8.87
CA LYS A 515 29.40 -8.60 8.97
C LYS A 515 28.80 -9.63 8.03
N ALA A 516 29.54 -9.92 6.96
CA ALA A 516 29.12 -10.82 5.91
C ALA A 516 29.90 -12.14 5.98
N THR A 517 29.25 -13.21 6.43
CA THR A 517 29.79 -14.57 6.35
C THR A 517 29.40 -15.19 5.00
N ARG A 518 30.36 -15.27 4.07
CA ARG A 518 30.17 -15.81 2.72
C ARG A 518 30.89 -17.16 2.56
N PRO A 519 30.42 -18.09 1.70
CA PRO A 519 31.13 -19.32 1.36
C PRO A 519 32.29 -19.06 0.39
N LEU A 520 33.16 -18.11 0.76
CA LEU A 520 34.33 -17.68 0.00
C LEU A 520 35.59 -17.88 0.86
N PRO A 521 36.74 -18.21 0.24
CA PRO A 521 38.02 -18.19 0.94
C PRO A 521 38.41 -16.75 1.31
N VAL A 522 39.13 -16.58 2.43
CA VAL A 522 39.63 -15.25 2.87
C VAL A 522 40.54 -14.63 1.80
N THR A 523 41.38 -15.45 1.16
CA THR A 523 42.26 -15.06 0.06
C THR A 523 42.13 -16.07 -1.06
N ALA A 524 41.93 -15.60 -2.28
CA ALA A 524 41.94 -16.45 -3.47
C ALA A 524 43.38 -16.54 -4.00
N ASP A 525 44.06 -17.66 -3.76
CA ASP A 525 45.32 -17.94 -4.44
C ASP A 525 45.01 -18.43 -5.86
N PRO A 526 45.47 -17.72 -6.92
CA PRO A 526 45.22 -18.14 -8.29
C PRO A 526 45.99 -19.42 -8.60
N SER A 527 45.36 -20.56 -8.34
CA SER A 527 45.88 -21.88 -8.66
C SER A 527 44.95 -22.54 -9.69
N LEU A 528 45.43 -22.67 -10.93
CA LEU A 528 44.70 -23.23 -12.07
C LEU A 528 44.52 -24.76 -12.02
N LEU A 529 44.91 -25.43 -10.93
CA LEU A 529 44.93 -26.90 -10.81
C LEU A 529 44.64 -27.40 -9.38
N ALA A 530 43.81 -26.70 -8.62
CA ALA A 530 43.34 -27.22 -7.33
C ALA A 530 42.20 -28.23 -7.54
N GLY A 531 42.57 -29.53 -7.61
CA GLY A 531 41.70 -30.67 -7.31
C GLY A 531 40.44 -30.82 -8.17
N ARG A 532 40.45 -31.80 -9.09
CA ARG A 532 39.22 -32.50 -9.48
C ARG A 532 38.43 -32.83 -8.22
N ILE A 533 37.20 -32.32 -8.13
CA ILE A 533 36.16 -32.90 -7.29
C ILE A 533 35.31 -33.81 -8.18
#